data_AF-A0A9Q4Y210-F1
#
_entry.id   AF-A0A9Q4Y210-F1
#
_cell.length_a   1.000
_cell.length_b   1.000
_cell.length_c   1.000
_cell.angle_alpha   90.00
_cell.angle_beta   90.00
_cell.angle_gamma   90.00
#
_symmetry.space_group_name_H-M   'P 1'
#
loop_
_entity.id
_entity.type
_entity.pdbx_description
1 polymer ?
#
loop_
_entity_poly.entity_id
_entity_poly.type
_entity_poly.pdbx_seq_one_letter_code
_entity_poly.pdbx_strand_id
1 'polypeptide(L)'
;MKNNVSVIILICELNSGWCYYDDIVVSYCSDRRIPRGTKCSYALAKLLSNGYKLLDTQAIQNCGQIIYTLSKSKTSIPTTPEKPDPCYPCQEDNTDDCSIC
;
A
#
# COMPACT_ATOMS: atom_id res chain seq x y z
N MET A 1 18.27 -12.58 -0.15
CA MET A 1 17.31 -11.85 0.71
C MET A 1 16.18 -11.34 -0.17
N LYS A 2 14.91 -11.69 0.10
CA LYS A 2 13.76 -11.10 -0.60
C LYS A 2 13.51 -9.72 0.00
N ASN A 3 13.63 -8.66 -0.81
CA ASN A 3 13.24 -7.32 -0.37
C ASN A 3 11.71 -7.29 -0.20
N ASN A 4 11.26 -7.29 1.05
CA ASN A 4 9.85 -7.20 1.42
C ASN A 4 9.36 -5.75 1.42
N VAL A 5 10.09 -4.82 0.80
CA VAL A 5 9.77 -3.38 0.81
C VAL A 5 9.60 -2.91 -0.63
N SER A 6 8.46 -2.27 -0.89
CA SER A 6 8.20 -1.51 -2.11
C SER A 6 8.47 -0.04 -1.82
N VAL A 7 9.23 0.63 -2.68
CA VAL A 7 9.51 2.08 -2.58
C VAL A 7 8.95 2.77 -3.81
N ILE A 8 8.28 3.90 -3.60
CA ILE A 8 7.75 4.76 -4.65
C ILE A 8 8.38 6.14 -4.51
N ILE A 9 8.87 6.66 -5.63
CA ILE A 9 9.21 8.07 -5.77
C ILE A 9 8.05 8.75 -6.51
N LEU A 10 7.53 9.83 -5.91
CA LEU A 10 6.51 10.69 -6.50
C LEU A 10 7.09 12.10 -6.60
N ILE A 11 7.25 12.60 -7.82
CA ILE A 11 7.74 13.95 -8.09
C ILE A 11 6.56 14.76 -8.59
N CYS A 12 6.31 15.88 -7.91
CA CYS A 12 5.29 16.83 -8.27
C CYS A 12 5.91 18.17 -8.65
N GLU A 13 5.31 18.86 -9.60
CA GLU A 13 5.78 20.16 -10.09
C GLU A 13 4.60 21.13 -10.21
N LEU A 14 4.88 22.42 -10.08
CA LEU A 14 3.90 23.45 -10.34
C LEU A 14 3.57 23.46 -11.83
N ASN A 15 2.31 23.24 -12.20
CA ASN A 15 1.90 23.26 -13.58
C ASN A 15 1.78 24.71 -14.08
N SER A 16 2.82 25.25 -14.70
CA SER A 16 2.84 26.62 -15.24
C SER A 16 2.33 26.71 -16.69
N GLY A 17 1.55 25.73 -17.16
CA GLY A 17 1.02 25.67 -18.53
C GLY A 17 -0.24 26.54 -18.73
N TRP A 18 -0.33 27.22 -19.87
CA TRP A 18 -1.28 28.28 -20.27
C TRP A 18 -2.80 28.02 -20.14
N CYS A 19 -3.25 26.87 -19.63
CA CYS A 19 -4.69 26.53 -19.56
C CYS A 19 -5.15 25.87 -18.26
N TYR A 20 -4.27 25.66 -17.28
CA TYR A 20 -4.64 25.08 -16.00
C TYR A 20 -4.22 26.04 -14.89
N TYR A 21 -5.11 26.23 -13.91
CA TYR A 21 -4.83 26.90 -12.65
C TYR A 21 -3.48 26.43 -12.07
N ASP A 22 -2.84 27.25 -11.22
CA ASP A 22 -1.61 26.95 -10.49
C ASP A 22 -1.77 25.71 -9.57
N ASP A 23 -1.93 24.55 -10.18
CA ASP A 23 -2.13 23.25 -9.56
C ASP A 23 -0.77 22.54 -9.53
N ILE A 24 -0.47 21.91 -8.38
CA ILE A 24 0.68 21.03 -8.25
C ILE A 24 0.30 19.68 -8.84
N VAL A 25 0.95 19.28 -9.92
CA VAL A 25 0.66 18.04 -10.65
C VAL A 25 1.81 17.06 -10.56
N VAL A 26 1.50 15.78 -10.76
CA VAL A 26 2.52 14.73 -10.85
C VAL A 26 3.33 14.93 -12.13
N SER A 27 4.62 15.15 -11.98
CA SER A 27 5.61 15.14 -13.07
C SER A 27 6.07 13.72 -13.35
N TYR A 28 6.35 12.96 -12.29
CA TYR A 28 6.81 11.57 -12.38
C TYR A 28 6.32 10.75 -11.19
N CYS A 29 5.99 9.47 -11.43
CA CYS A 29 5.77 8.49 -10.38
C CYS A 29 6.37 7.15 -10.79
N SER A 30 7.05 6.48 -9.85
CA SER A 30 7.55 5.12 -10.06
C SER A 30 6.43 4.07 -10.19
N ASP A 31 5.22 4.38 -9.71
CA ASP A 31 4.04 3.53 -9.88
C ASP A 31 3.30 3.90 -11.17
N ARG A 32 3.32 2.98 -12.14
CA ARG A 32 2.68 3.15 -13.47
C ARG A 32 1.18 3.41 -13.41
N ARG A 33 0.53 3.17 -12.26
CA ARG A 33 -0.91 3.42 -12.05
C ARG A 33 -1.23 4.90 -11.76
N ILE A 34 -0.21 5.73 -11.59
CA ILE A 34 -0.35 7.17 -11.35
C ILE A 34 0.17 7.89 -12.60
N PRO A 35 -0.72 8.40 -13.47
CA PRO A 35 -0.31 9.09 -14.68
C PRO A 35 0.21 10.50 -14.39
N ARG A 36 1.10 10.98 -15.27
CA ARG A 36 1.57 12.37 -15.28
C ARG A 36 0.39 13.34 -15.47
N GLY A 37 0.46 14.51 -14.85
CA GLY A 37 -0.59 15.54 -14.90
C GLY A 37 -1.73 15.33 -13.89
N THR A 38 -1.76 14.20 -13.18
CA THR A 38 -2.68 13.99 -12.05
C THR A 38 -2.41 15.02 -10.96
N LYS A 39 -3.44 15.51 -10.27
CA LYS A 39 -3.25 16.36 -9.08
C LYS A 39 -2.38 15.65 -8.05
N CYS A 40 -1.31 16.30 -7.60
CA CYS A 40 -0.34 15.69 -6.69
C CYS A 40 -0.98 15.24 -5.37
N SER A 41 -1.90 16.05 -4.82
CA SER A 41 -2.67 15.72 -3.62
C SER A 41 -3.48 14.43 -3.76
N TYR A 42 -4.13 14.24 -4.91
CA TYR A 42 -4.88 13.01 -5.21
C TYR A 42 -3.95 11.79 -5.32
N ALA A 43 -2.83 11.94 -6.02
CA ALA A 43 -1.84 10.86 -6.16
C ALA A 43 -1.27 10.44 -4.79
N LEU A 44 -0.90 11.42 -3.95
CA LEU A 44 -0.39 11.18 -2.61
C LEU A 44 -1.44 10.48 -1.73
N ALA A 45 -2.68 10.96 -1.72
CA ALA A 45 -3.77 10.35 -0.97
C ALA A 45 -3.98 8.88 -1.41
N LYS A 46 -4.01 8.61 -2.72
CA LYS A 46 -4.15 7.26 -3.26
C LYS A 46 -3.02 6.33 -2.82
N LEU A 47 -1.78 6.80 -2.77
CA LEU A 47 -0.64 6.00 -2.28
C LEU A 47 -0.78 5.69 -0.79
N LEU A 48 -1.15 6.68 0.02
CA LEU A 48 -1.37 6.50 1.46
C LEU A 48 -2.51 5.50 1.73
N SER A 49 -3.64 5.62 1.02
CA SER A 49 -4.76 4.67 1.12
C SER A 49 -4.38 3.25 0.69
N ASN A 50 -3.42 3.11 -0.22
CA ASN A 50 -2.88 1.82 -0.63
C ASN A 50 -1.89 1.22 0.40
N GLY A 51 -1.70 1.86 1.55
CA GLY A 51 -0.85 1.39 2.64
C GLY A 51 0.64 1.75 2.47
N TYR A 52 0.96 2.69 1.57
CA TYR A 52 2.29 3.29 1.57
C TYR A 52 2.40 4.30 2.72
N LYS A 53 3.58 4.39 3.32
CA LYS A 53 3.94 5.37 4.34
C LYS A 53 4.90 6.39 3.74
N LEU A 54 4.67 7.66 4.04
CA LEU A 54 5.60 8.72 3.69
C LEU A 54 6.87 8.57 4.53
N LEU A 55 8.01 8.48 3.85
CA LEU A 55 9.33 8.41 4.50
C LEU A 55 10.00 9.78 4.51
N ASP A 56 9.97 10.47 3.38
CA ASP A 56 10.70 11.72 3.19
C ASP A 56 9.99 12.64 2.19
N THR A 57 10.18 13.95 2.37
CA THR A 57 9.68 15.01 1.49
C THR A 57 10.77 16.03 1.26
N GLN A 58 11.17 16.22 0.01
CA GLN A 58 12.20 17.18 -0.38
C GLN A 58 11.61 18.20 -1.36
N ALA A 59 11.76 19.49 -1.05
CA ALA A 59 11.38 20.58 -1.94
C ALA A 59 12.62 21.12 -2.65
N ILE A 60 12.65 21.04 -3.98
CA ILE A 60 13.71 21.60 -4.82
C ILE A 60 13.29 23.02 -5.21
N GLN A 61 13.74 24.00 -4.43
CA GLN A 61 13.36 25.41 -4.58
C GLN A 61 13.70 25.98 -5.97
N ASN A 62 14.81 25.54 -6.58
CA ASN A 62 15.28 26.06 -7.86
C ASN A 62 14.44 25.63 -9.07
N CYS A 63 13.61 24.58 -8.93
CA CYS A 63 12.84 24.01 -10.04
C CYS A 63 11.33 23.92 -9.76
N GLY A 64 10.87 24.38 -8.58
CA GLY A 64 9.46 24.30 -8.21
C GLY A 64 8.93 22.86 -8.08
N GLN A 65 9.80 21.92 -7.70
CA GLN A 65 9.49 20.51 -7.60
C GLN A 65 9.47 20.02 -6.15
N ILE A 66 8.58 19.07 -5.86
CA ILE A 66 8.47 18.39 -4.57
C ILE A 66 8.60 16.89 -4.82
N ILE A 67 9.54 16.27 -4.13
CA ILE A 67 9.80 14.83 -4.20
C ILE A 67 9.29 14.20 -2.91
N TYR A 68 8.38 13.25 -3.05
CA TYR A 68 7.91 12.39 -1.97
C TYR A 68 8.50 11.00 -2.14
N THR A 69 9.12 10.50 -1.08
CA THR A 69 9.59 9.11 -0.99
C THR A 69 8.63 8.34 -0.10
N LEU A 70 8.01 7.30 -0.65
CA LEU A 70 7.06 6.47 0.08
C LEU A 70 7.51 5.01 0.10
N SER A 71 7.18 4.28 1.16
CA SER A 71 7.45 2.85 1.25
C SER A 71 6.25 2.05 1.72
N LYS A 72 6.16 0.80 1.28
CA LYS A 72 5.19 -0.17 1.75
C LYS A 72 5.90 -1.48 2.03
N SER A 73 5.80 -1.95 3.26
CA SER A 73 6.20 -3.31 3.60
C SER A 73 5.18 -4.28 3.04
N LYS A 74 5.63 -5.24 2.24
CA LYS A 74 4.87 -6.45 1.92
C LYS A 74 4.91 -7.32 3.17
N THR A 75 3.95 -7.11 4.06
CA THR A 75 3.70 -8.07 5.13
C THR A 75 3.38 -9.40 4.45
N SER A 76 4.29 -10.37 4.55
CA SER A 76 3.98 -11.75 4.26
C SER A 76 2.95 -12.14 5.31
N ILE A 77 1.66 -12.09 4.96
CA ILE A 77 0.64 -12.73 5.79
C ILE A 77 0.99 -14.22 5.69
N PRO A 78 1.40 -14.90 6.79
CA PRO A 78 1.40 -16.34 6.79
C PRO A 78 -0.08 -16.74 6.89
N THR A 79 -0.78 -16.80 5.76
CA THR A 79 -2.13 -17.37 5.72
C THR A 79 -1.98 -18.87 5.59
N THR A 80 -1.51 -19.52 6.65
CA THR A 80 -1.95 -20.89 6.90
C THR A 80 -3.11 -20.73 7.88
N PRO A 81 -4.38 -20.84 7.44
CA PRO A 81 -5.40 -21.18 8.41
C PRO A 81 -4.97 -22.52 9.02
N GLU A 82 -4.73 -22.57 10.33
CA GLU A 82 -4.69 -23.84 11.04
C GLU A 82 -5.99 -24.55 10.69
N LYS A 83 -5.85 -25.65 9.95
CA LYS A 83 -6.95 -26.54 9.65
C LYS A 83 -7.47 -26.99 11.01
N PRO A 84 -8.75 -26.80 11.36
CA PRO A 84 -9.29 -27.39 12.57
C PRO A 84 -8.99 -28.89 12.52
N ASP A 85 -8.43 -29.43 13.60
CA ASP A 85 -8.24 -30.87 13.72
C ASP A 85 -9.55 -31.57 13.34
N PRO A 86 -9.52 -32.61 12.49
CA PRO A 86 -10.72 -33.35 12.18
C PRO A 86 -11.25 -33.95 13.48
N CYS A 87 -12.47 -33.58 13.87
CA CYS A 87 -13.21 -34.33 14.87
C CYS A 87 -13.33 -35.76 14.37
N TYR A 88 -12.59 -36.67 15.00
CA TYR A 88 -12.80 -38.09 14.79
C TYR A 88 -14.22 -38.41 15.28
N PRO A 89 -15.08 -39.05 14.45
CA PRO A 89 -16.32 -39.58 14.97
C PRO A 89 -15.96 -40.62 16.04
N CYS A 90 -16.57 -40.49 17.21
CA CYS A 90 -16.50 -41.49 18.27
C CYS A 90 -16.79 -42.85 17.65
N GLN A 91 -15.93 -43.84 17.89
CA GLN A 91 -16.28 -45.23 17.63
C GLN A 91 -17.53 -45.52 18.45
N GLU A 92 -18.63 -45.85 17.77
CA GLU A 92 -19.81 -46.44 18.39
C GLU A 92 -19.41 -47.83 18.88
N ASP A 93 -18.85 -47.88 20.08
CA ASP A 93 -18.86 -49.11 20.87
C ASP A 93 -19.13 -48.73 22.32
N ASN A 94 -20.42 -48.81 22.64
CA ASN A 94 -21.01 -49.05 23.95
C ASN A 94 -20.57 -48.16 25.13
N THR A 95 -21.62 -47.63 25.78
CA THR A 95 -21.77 -47.26 27.20
C THR A 95 -21.82 -45.76 27.49
N ASP A 96 -22.87 -45.42 28.23
CA ASP A 96 -23.31 -44.14 28.77
C ASP A 96 -22.23 -43.12 29.16
N ASP A 97 -22.62 -41.86 29.00
CA ASP A 97 -22.04 -40.65 29.60
C ASP A 97 -20.79 -40.08 28.93
N CYS A 98 -21.00 -39.13 28.01
CA CYS A 98 -20.03 -38.07 27.72
C CYS A 98 -20.74 -36.75 27.38
N SER A 99 -20.73 -35.87 28.38
CA SER A 99 -21.04 -34.45 28.30
C SER A 99 -20.04 -33.68 27.43
N ILE A 100 -20.59 -32.74 26.65
CA ILE A 100 -20.00 -31.50 26.10
C ILE A 100 -19.05 -31.63 24.90
N CYS A 101 -19.48 -31.04 23.77
CA CYS A 101 -18.79 -29.95 23.06
C CYS A 101 -19.85 -28.93 22.60
#